data_AF-A0A930EH45-F1
#
_entry.id   AF-A0A930EH45-F1
#
_cell.length_a   1.000
_cell.length_b   1.000
_cell.length_c   1.000
_cell.angle_alpha   90.00
_cell.angle_beta   90.00
_cell.angle_gamma   90.00
#
_symmetry.space_group_name_H-M   'P 1'
#
loop_
_entity.id
_entity.type
_entity.pdbx_description
1 polymer ?
#
loop_
_entity_poly.entity_id
_entity_poly.type
_entity_poly.pdbx_seq_one_letter_code
_entity_poly.pdbx_strand_id
1 'polypeptide(L)'
;MVKARGITMTSFDVFLLIAFTVSVLTGAACMFVPRNPILGIRTAWSEYNDVSWKKSNKFLGILLIIVGIVSMITFFTISSDMAEIVFLVLLIASFLISVIYSKFVCAKEKEKH
;
A
#
# COMPACT_ATOMS: atom_id res chain seq x y z
N MET A 1 -19.47 16.95 24.97
CA MET A 1 -18.09 17.05 25.50
C MET A 1 -17.14 16.60 24.40
N VAL A 2 -16.72 17.51 23.52
CA VAL A 2 -15.71 17.19 22.49
C VAL A 2 -14.37 17.20 23.21
N LYS A 3 -13.88 16.00 23.56
CA LYS A 3 -12.55 15.84 24.13
C LYS A 3 -11.56 16.03 22.98
N ALA A 4 -11.25 17.29 22.68
CA ALA A 4 -10.04 17.63 21.94
C ALA A 4 -8.89 16.99 22.72
N ARG A 5 -8.40 15.86 22.20
CA ARG A 5 -7.31 15.09 22.78
C ARG A 5 -6.14 16.05 22.85
N GLY A 6 -5.74 16.48 24.04
CA GLY A 6 -4.43 17.11 24.23
C GLY A 6 -3.40 16.03 23.91
N ILE A 7 -2.96 15.94 22.65
CA ILE A 7 -2.16 14.82 22.18
C ILE A 7 -0.73 15.04 22.67
N THR A 8 -0.42 14.55 23.86
CA THR A 8 0.97 14.16 24.15
C THR A 8 1.27 12.96 23.25
N MET A 9 1.81 13.21 22.06
CA MET A 9 2.18 12.15 21.13
C MET A 9 3.34 11.37 21.72
N THR A 10 3.19 10.05 21.81
CA THR A 10 4.32 9.19 22.15
C THR A 10 5.23 9.06 20.92
N SER A 11 6.49 8.66 21.12
CA SER A 11 7.39 8.36 20.00
C SER A 11 6.82 7.27 19.08
N PHE A 12 6.01 6.36 19.63
CA PHE A 12 5.32 5.32 18.89
C PHE A 12 4.23 5.88 17.97
N ASP A 13 3.42 6.82 18.47
CA ASP A 13 2.40 7.49 17.66
C ASP A 13 3.01 8.23 16.47
N VAL A 14 4.13 8.93 16.69
CA VAL A 14 4.86 9.62 15.61
C VAL A 14 5.39 8.61 14.58
N PHE A 15 5.93 7.49 15.04
CA PHE A 15 6.38 6.41 14.17
C PHE A 15 5.25 5.87 13.28
N LEU A 16 4.06 5.63 13.84
CA LEU A 16 2.89 5.18 13.08
C LEU A 16 2.46 6.19 12.01
N LEU A 17 2.39 7.48 12.35
CA LEU A 17 2.05 8.52 11.38
C LEU A 17 3.06 8.60 10.23
N ILE A 18 4.36 8.46 10.53
CA ILE A 18 5.40 8.38 9.51
C ILE A 18 5.18 7.14 8.63
N ALA A 19 4.92 5.97 9.21
CA ALA A 19 4.67 4.74 8.46
C ALA A 19 3.46 4.87 7.52
N PHE A 20 2.35 5.44 7.99
CA PHE A 20 1.15 5.66 7.17
C PHE A 20 1.46 6.62 6.01
N THR A 21 2.18 7.70 6.28
CA THR A 21 2.59 8.68 5.27
C THR A 21 3.51 8.05 4.23
N VAL A 22 4.50 7.27 4.66
CA VAL A 22 5.42 6.54 3.78
C VAL A 22 4.67 5.54 2.91
N SER A 23 3.65 4.86 3.43
CA SER A 23 2.80 3.97 2.64
C SER A 23 2.08 4.73 1.52
N VAL A 24 1.50 5.89 1.81
CA VAL A 24 0.83 6.73 0.80
C VAL A 24 1.81 7.20 -0.28
N LEU A 25 2.99 7.70 0.12
CA LEU A 25 4.01 8.18 -0.81
C LEU A 25 4.58 7.05 -1.68
N THR A 26 4.85 5.89 -1.07
CA THR A 26 5.30 4.69 -1.80
C THR A 26 4.23 4.22 -2.76
N GLY A 27 2.97 4.22 -2.33
CA GLY A 27 1.84 3.88 -3.19
C GLY A 27 1.73 4.81 -4.40
N ALA A 28 1.87 6.12 -4.19
CA ALA A 28 1.89 7.10 -5.26
C ALA A 28 3.06 6.89 -6.24
N ALA A 29 4.26 6.63 -5.74
CA ALA A 29 5.42 6.32 -6.56
C ALA A 29 5.20 5.05 -7.41
N CYS A 30 4.68 3.97 -6.80
CA CYS A 30 4.38 2.71 -7.48
C CYS A 30 3.38 2.85 -8.64
N MET A 31 2.49 3.85 -8.63
CA MET A 31 1.54 4.08 -9.73
C MET A 31 2.21 4.51 -11.04
N PHE A 32 3.37 5.16 -10.96
CA PHE A 32 4.06 5.73 -12.11
C PHE A 32 5.44 5.10 -12.35
N VAL A 33 5.81 4.10 -11.56
CA VAL A 33 7.16 3.55 -11.58
C VAL A 33 7.43 2.75 -12.86
N PRO A 34 8.45 3.14 -13.67
CA PRO A 34 8.93 2.28 -14.74
C PRO A 34 9.62 1.04 -14.16
N ARG A 35 9.87 0.03 -14.98
CA ARG A 35 10.54 -1.20 -14.56
C ARG A 35 11.91 -0.88 -13.99
N ASN A 36 12.16 -1.25 -12.73
CA ASN A 36 13.37 -0.89 -12.00
C ASN A 36 13.65 -1.90 -10.87
N PRO A 37 14.91 -2.09 -10.44
CA PRO A 37 15.27 -3.07 -9.42
C PRO A 37 14.85 -2.73 -7.98
N ILE A 38 14.35 -1.52 -7.71
CA ILE A 38 14.23 -0.98 -6.35
C ILE A 38 12.79 -0.99 -5.84
N LEU A 39 11.84 -0.49 -6.64
CA LEU A 39 10.46 -0.25 -6.21
C LEU A 39 9.45 -1.03 -7.06
N GLY A 40 8.48 -1.63 -6.36
CA GLY A 40 7.36 -2.34 -6.96
C GLY A 40 7.22 -3.80 -6.51
N ILE A 41 6.12 -4.44 -6.89
CA ILE A 41 5.96 -5.88 -6.74
C ILE A 41 6.82 -6.60 -7.77
N ARG A 42 7.69 -7.51 -7.30
CA ARG A 42 8.65 -8.25 -8.12
C ARG A 42 8.31 -9.73 -8.13
N THR A 43 7.19 -10.09 -8.75
CA THR A 43 6.87 -11.48 -9.05
C THR A 43 7.29 -11.83 -10.48
N ALA A 44 7.55 -13.11 -10.75
CA ALA A 44 7.80 -13.59 -12.12
C ALA A 44 6.69 -13.20 -13.11
N TRP A 45 5.47 -12.97 -12.62
CA TRP A 45 4.32 -12.50 -13.40
C TRP A 45 4.37 -11.01 -13.70
N SER A 46 4.65 -10.16 -12.70
CA SER A 46 4.77 -8.71 -12.89
C SER A 46 5.94 -8.32 -13.80
N GLU A 47 7.01 -9.12 -13.81
CA GLU A 47 8.20 -8.88 -14.62
C GLU A 47 8.09 -9.35 -16.07
N TYR A 48 7.00 -10.04 -16.44
CA TYR A 48 6.85 -10.65 -17.74
C TYR A 48 7.03 -9.66 -18.92
N ASN A 49 6.36 -8.50 -18.86
CA ASN A 49 6.48 -7.43 -19.85
C ASN A 49 6.12 -6.07 -19.22
N ASP A 50 6.44 -4.96 -19.89
CA ASP A 50 6.28 -3.61 -19.30
C ASP A 50 4.82 -3.26 -19.02
N VAL A 51 3.89 -3.83 -19.79
CA VAL A 51 2.46 -3.66 -19.58
C VAL A 51 2.00 -4.36 -18.29
N SER A 52 2.46 -5.59 -18.07
CA SER A 52 2.20 -6.37 -16.85
C SER A 52 2.79 -5.66 -15.63
N TRP A 53 4.04 -5.19 -15.76
CA TRP A 53 4.71 -4.40 -14.75
C TRP A 53 3.89 -3.18 -14.35
N LYS A 54 3.50 -2.35 -15.32
CA LYS A 54 2.78 -1.10 -15.09
C LYS A 54 1.40 -1.34 -14.48
N LYS A 55 0.67 -2.36 -14.95
CA LYS A 55 -0.66 -2.70 -14.40
C LYS A 55 -0.56 -3.21 -12.97
N SER A 56 0.33 -4.16 -12.69
CA SER A 56 0.50 -4.74 -11.35
C SER A 56 0.97 -3.72 -10.33
N ASN A 57 1.95 -2.88 -10.69
CA ASN A 57 2.48 -1.86 -9.78
C ASN A 57 1.50 -0.70 -9.57
N LYS A 58 0.74 -0.31 -10.59
CA LYS A 58 -0.35 0.66 -10.42
C LYS A 58 -1.41 0.15 -9.45
N PHE A 59 -1.77 -1.12 -9.55
CA PHE A 59 -2.73 -1.72 -8.63
C PHE A 59 -2.21 -1.78 -7.18
N LEU A 60 -0.97 -2.25 -6.96
CA LEU A 60 -0.32 -2.21 -5.65
C LEU A 60 -0.28 -0.77 -5.10
N GLY A 61 0.10 0.20 -5.94
CA GLY A 61 0.21 1.60 -5.55
C GLY A 61 -1.11 2.19 -5.02
N ILE A 62 -2.21 1.91 -5.73
CA ILE A 62 -3.56 2.31 -5.29
C ILE A 62 -3.89 1.67 -3.94
N LEU A 63 -3.60 0.39 -3.75
CA LEU A 63 -3.87 -0.29 -2.48
C LEU A 63 -3.06 0.31 -1.32
N LEU A 64 -1.78 0.61 -1.51
CA LEU A 64 -0.93 1.21 -0.47
C LEU A 64 -1.38 2.63 -0.07
N ILE A 65 -1.92 3.40 -1.02
CA ILE A 65 -2.55 4.69 -0.72
C ILE A 65 -3.79 4.49 0.15
N ILE A 66 -4.67 3.54 -0.22
CA ILE A 66 -5.87 3.24 0.56
C ILE A 66 -5.51 2.79 1.98
N VAL A 67 -4.53 1.88 2.12
CA VAL A 67 -4.02 1.40 3.40
C VAL A 67 -3.59 2.58 4.28
N GLY A 68 -2.71 3.45 3.76
CA GLY A 68 -2.20 4.58 4.53
C GLY A 68 -3.28 5.58 4.93
N ILE A 69 -4.21 5.91 4.03
CA ILE A 69 -5.32 6.84 4.31
C ILE A 69 -6.29 6.26 5.34
N VAL A 70 -6.70 5.00 5.20
CA VAL A 70 -7.64 4.34 6.14
C VAL A 70 -7.02 4.23 7.53
N SER A 71 -5.73 3.88 7.63
CA SER A 71 -5.01 3.85 8.91
C SER A 71 -4.89 5.24 9.53
N MET A 72 -4.62 6.28 8.72
CA MET A 72 -4.57 7.66 9.18
C MET A 72 -5.92 8.11 9.78
N ILE A 73 -7.03 7.82 9.09
CA ILE A 73 -8.37 8.13 9.58
C ILE A 73 -8.66 7.37 10.89
N THR A 74 -8.30 6.09 10.94
CA THR A 74 -8.48 5.25 12.14
C THR A 74 -7.72 5.81 13.34
N PHE A 75 -6.50 6.29 13.13
CA PHE A 75 -5.64 6.88 14.16
C PHE A 75 -6.28 8.11 14.80
N PHE A 76 -6.83 9.01 13.98
CA PHE A 76 -7.43 10.26 14.47
C PHE A 76 -8.85 10.09 15.02
N THR A 77 -9.57 9.04 14.62
CA THR A 77 -10.98 8.84 15.01
C THR A 77 -11.19 7.81 16.11
N ILE A 78 -10.34 6.78 16.21
CA ILE A 78 -10.49 5.65 17.14
C ILE A 78 -9.33 5.63 18.16
N SER A 79 -8.18 5.09 17.77
CA SER A 79 -6.98 5.01 18.61
C SER A 79 -5.74 4.63 17.79
N SER A 80 -4.56 4.86 18.36
CA SER A 80 -3.26 4.43 17.81
C SER A 80 -3.18 2.91 17.65
N ASP A 81 -3.58 2.18 18.69
CA ASP A 81 -3.48 0.71 18.74
C ASP A 81 -4.37 0.05 17.68
N MET A 82 -5.59 0.58 17.50
CA MET A 82 -6.48 0.10 16.45
C MET A 82 -5.96 0.47 15.05
N ALA A 83 -5.36 1.65 14.89
CA ALA A 83 -4.77 2.07 13.62
C ALA A 83 -3.58 1.19 13.21
N GLU A 84 -2.74 0.78 14.17
CA GLU A 84 -1.66 -0.19 13.95
C GLU A 84 -2.20 -1.53 13.45
N ILE A 85 -3.18 -2.12 14.14
CA ILE A 85 -3.77 -3.40 13.76
C ILE A 85 -4.38 -3.31 12.35
N VAL A 86 -5.16 -2.25 12.09
CA VAL A 86 -5.76 -2.00 10.77
C VAL A 86 -4.68 -1.85 9.69
N PHE A 87 -3.62 -1.11 9.97
CA PHE A 87 -2.51 -0.92 9.04
C PHE A 87 -1.86 -2.25 8.67
N LEU A 88 -1.49 -3.07 9.66
CA LEU A 88 -0.80 -4.35 9.42
C LEU A 88 -1.69 -5.33 8.64
N VAL A 89 -2.96 -5.46 9.01
CA VAL A 89 -3.91 -6.35 8.33
C VAL A 89 -4.11 -5.92 6.88
N LEU A 90 -4.37 -4.62 6.64
CA LEU A 90 -4.58 -4.10 5.29
C LEU A 90 -3.30 -4.17 4.46
N LEU A 91 -2.13 -3.92 5.06
CA LEU A 91 -0.84 -4.01 4.37
C LEU A 91 -0.59 -5.45 3.89
N ILE A 92 -0.71 -6.45 4.76
CA ILE A 92 -0.54 -7.86 4.39
C ILE A 92 -1.56 -8.26 3.31
N ALA A 93 -2.83 -7.89 3.49
CA ALA A 93 -3.87 -8.16 2.50
C ALA A 93 -3.53 -7.51 1.14
N SER A 94 -3.04 -6.26 1.13
CA SER A 94 -2.68 -5.56 -0.10
C SER A 94 -1.56 -6.26 -0.88
N PHE A 95 -0.55 -6.80 -0.18
CA PHE A 95 0.52 -7.56 -0.80
C PHE A 95 0.02 -8.88 -1.39
N LEU A 96 -0.76 -9.66 -0.61
CA LEU A 96 -1.32 -10.93 -1.09
C LEU A 96 -2.21 -10.74 -2.31
N ILE A 97 -3.12 -9.76 -2.27
CA ILE A 97 -4.02 -9.44 -3.38
C ILE A 97 -3.20 -8.97 -4.60
N SER A 98 -2.15 -8.18 -4.40
CA SER A 98 -1.28 -7.72 -5.48
C SER A 98 -0.50 -8.85 -6.15
N VAL A 99 -0.04 -9.84 -5.38
CA VAL A 99 0.60 -11.05 -5.94
C VAL A 99 -0.39 -11.80 -6.83
N ILE A 100 -1.60 -12.06 -6.34
CA ILE A 100 -2.66 -12.74 -7.11
C ILE A 100 -3.02 -11.95 -8.37
N TYR A 101 -3.17 -10.63 -8.24
CA TYR A 101 -3.46 -9.74 -9.35
C TYR A 101 -2.35 -9.77 -10.41
N SER A 102 -1.08 -9.82 -9.99
CA SER A 102 0.05 -9.92 -10.94
C SER A 102 0.00 -11.19 -11.78
N LYS A 103 -0.37 -12.33 -11.19
CA LYS A 103 -0.58 -13.60 -11.91
C LYS A 103 -1.69 -13.47 -12.95
N PHE A 104 -2.82 -12.88 -12.56
CA PHE A 104 -3.97 -12.70 -13.46
C PHE A 104 -3.64 -11.78 -14.63
N VAL A 105 -2.97 -10.67 -14.38
CA VAL A 105 -2.53 -9.74 -15.43
C VAL A 105 -1.58 -10.44 -16.41
N CYS A 106 -0.59 -11.18 -15.89
CA CYS A 106 0.36 -11.91 -16.73
C CYS A 106 -0.34 -12.97 -17.61
N ALA A 107 -1.30 -13.72 -17.06
CA ALA A 107 -2.09 -14.68 -17.84
C ALA A 107 -2.84 -14.00 -19.00
N LYS A 108 -3.50 -12.87 -18.72
CA LYS A 108 -4.20 -12.09 -19.76
C LYS A 108 -3.28 -11.48 -20.81
N GLU A 109 -2.06 -11.12 -20.46
CA GLU A 109 -1.09 -10.61 -21.43
C GLU A 109 -0.47 -11.73 -22.26
N LYS A 110 -0.41 -12.97 -21.75
CA LYS A 110 -0.01 -14.15 -22.53
C LYS A 110 -1.05 -14.56 -23.57
N GLU A 111 -2.34 -14.44 -23.26
CA GLU A 111 -3.44 -14.79 -24.21
C GLU A 111 -3.52 -13.87 -25.44
N LYS A 112 -2.88 -12.70 -25.39
CA LYS A 112 -2.87 -11.72 -26.50
C LYS A 112 -1.78 -11.97 -27.54
N HIS A 113 -0.89 -12.93 -27.28
CA HIS A 113 0.24 -13.32 -28.12
C HIS A 113 0.12 -14.81 -28.47
#